data_AF-A0A1I6SJZ5-F1
#
_entry.id   AF-A0A1I6SJZ5-F1
#
_cell.length_a   1.000
_cell.length_b   1.000
_cell.length_c   1.000
_cell.angle_alpha   90.00
_cell.angle_beta   90.00
_cell.angle_gamma   90.00
#
_symmetry.space_group_name_H-M   'P 1'
#
loop_
_entity.id
_entity.type
_entity.pdbx_description
1 polymer ?
#
loop_
_entity_poly.entity_id
_entity_poly.type
_entity_poly.pdbx_seq_one_letter_code
_entity_poly.pdbx_strand_id
1 'polypeptide(L)' 'MAGVDGFYRFLDSYSNPSDPEHEQALAFAKKNGFKPLDMDGINESSKRITYRKTAWEHIHHERYNIIGPRYTKK' A
#
# COMPACT_ATOMS: atom_id res chain seq x y z
N MET A 1 8.18 17.11 -19.14
CA MET A 1 8.53 15.67 -19.19
C MET A 1 7.78 14.98 -18.08
N ALA A 2 6.78 14.18 -18.43
CA ALA A 2 5.95 13.41 -17.51
C ALA A 2 6.00 11.94 -17.96
N GLY A 3 6.18 11.01 -17.03
CA GLY A 3 6.43 9.60 -17.32
C GLY A 3 7.58 9.04 -16.47
N VAL A 4 8.01 7.82 -16.81
CA VAL A 4 9.02 7.05 -16.07
C VAL A 4 10.33 7.83 -15.90
N ASP A 5 10.81 8.52 -16.94
CA ASP A 5 12.05 9.31 -16.88
C ASP A 5 11.97 10.47 -15.89
N GLY A 6 10.80 11.14 -15.85
CA GLY A 6 10.56 12.22 -14.88
C GLY A 6 10.50 11.70 -13.45
N PHE A 7 10.02 10.47 -13.26
CA PHE A 7 10.02 9.80 -11.95
C PHE A 7 11.44 9.48 -11.49
N TYR A 8 12.32 8.96 -12.36
CA TYR A 8 13.70 8.70 -11.99
C TYR A 8 14.48 9.96 -11.65
N ARG A 9 14.32 11.04 -12.44
CA ARG A 9 14.92 12.33 -12.11
C ARG A 9 14.44 12.86 -10.75
N PHE A 10 13.14 12.71 -10.45
CA PHE A 10 12.61 13.03 -9.13
C PHE A 10 13.28 12.21 -8.04
N LEU A 11 13.47 10.89 -8.22
CA LEU A 11 14.13 10.03 -7.24
C LEU A 11 15.59 10.44 -7.01
N ASP A 12 16.31 10.78 -8.07
CA ASP A 12 17.71 11.22 -7.97
C ASP A 12 17.82 12.51 -7.15
N SER A 13 17.03 13.54 -7.49
CA SER A 13 17.03 14.80 -6.75
C SER A 13 16.47 14.65 -5.33
N TYR A 14 15.46 13.79 -5.12
CA TYR A 14 14.92 13.49 -3.78
C TYR A 14 15.95 12.81 -2.88
N SER A 15 16.84 11.98 -3.43
CA SER A 15 17.80 11.19 -2.65
C SER A 15 19.14 11.90 -2.44
N ASN A 16 19.43 12.97 -3.19
CA ASN A 16 20.69 13.69 -3.15
C ASN A 16 20.53 15.09 -2.52
N PRO A 17 20.96 15.32 -1.26
CA PRO A 17 20.88 16.64 -0.61
C PRO A 17 21.71 17.73 -1.26
N SER A 18 22.71 17.38 -2.09
CA SER A 18 23.53 18.35 -2.83
C SER A 18 22.92 18.73 -4.18
N ASP A 19 21.81 18.12 -4.60
CA ASP A 19 21.11 18.48 -5.82
C ASP A 19 20.38 19.83 -5.61
N PRO A 20 20.53 20.82 -6.51
CA PRO A 20 19.81 22.09 -6.42
C PRO A 20 18.28 21.93 -6.45
N GLU A 21 17.76 20.82 -7.01
CA GLU A 21 16.33 20.49 -7.07
C GLU A 21 15.86 19.69 -5.83
N HIS A 22 16.73 19.37 -4.86
CA HIS A 22 16.41 18.54 -3.70
C HIS A 22 15.24 19.10 -2.87
N GLU A 23 15.28 20.39 -2.52
CA GLU A 23 14.21 21.05 -1.74
C GLU A 23 12.87 21.02 -2.48
N GLN A 24 12.90 21.20 -3.80
CA GLN A 24 11.71 21.11 -4.64
C GLN A 24 11.16 19.68 -4.69
N ALA A 25 12.04 18.69 -4.77
CA ALA A 25 11.68 17.27 -4.71
C ALA A 25 11.07 16.90 -3.35
N LEU A 26 11.62 17.39 -2.23
CA LEU A 26 11.04 17.20 -0.89
C LEU A 26 9.64 17.82 -0.77
N ALA A 27 9.46 19.05 -1.27
CA ALA A 27 8.16 19.72 -1.27
C ALA A 27 7.13 18.96 -2.12
N PHE A 28 7.54 18.47 -3.30
CA PHE A 28 6.72 17.62 -4.15
C PHE A 28 6.35 16.30 -3.45
N ALA A 29 7.31 15.63 -2.81
CA ALA A 29 7.08 14.40 -2.08
C ALA A 29 6.07 14.59 -0.95
N LYS A 30 6.22 15.65 -0.14
CA LYS A 30 5.30 16.00 0.94
C LYS A 30 3.89 16.30 0.43
N LYS A 31 3.76 17.07 -0.65
CA LYS A 31 2.48 17.43 -1.25
C LYS A 31 1.72 16.21 -1.80
N ASN A 32 2.43 15.26 -2.39
CA ASN A 32 1.83 14.08 -3.02
C ASN A 32 1.78 12.86 -2.08
N GLY A 33 2.26 12.98 -0.84
CA GLY A 33 2.31 11.87 0.11
C GLY A 33 3.27 10.75 -0.31
N PHE A 34 4.28 11.06 -1.14
CA PHE A 34 5.31 10.11 -1.49
C PHE A 34 6.08 9.69 -0.24
N LYS A 35 6.30 8.38 -0.10
CA LYS A 35 7.10 7.78 0.96
C LYS A 35 8.03 6.75 0.32
N PRO A 36 9.30 6.67 0.76
CA PRO A 36 10.17 5.55 0.41
C PRO A 36 9.49 4.21 0.72
N LEU A 37 9.82 3.19 -0.07
CA LEU A 37 9.31 1.85 0.16
C LEU A 37 9.81 1.32 1.51
N ASP A 38 8.88 1.10 2.44
CA ASP A 38 9.13 0.50 3.75
C ASP A 38 8.44 -0.86 3.80
N MET A 39 9.21 -1.92 3.50
CA MET A 39 8.70 -3.29 3.46
C MET A 39 8.25 -3.76 4.85
N ASP A 40 8.93 -3.33 5.92
CA ASP A 40 8.60 -3.75 7.29
C ASP A 40 7.31 -3.08 7.75
N GLY A 41 7.15 -1.78 7.51
CA GLY A 41 5.91 -1.05 7.79
C GLY A 41 4.72 -1.57 6.98
N ILE A 42 4.93 -1.93 5.71
CA ILE A 42 3.90 -2.57 4.87
C ILE A 42 3.53 -3.95 5.40
N ASN A 43 4.51 -4.77 5.77
CA ASN A 43 4.27 -6.11 6.32
C ASN A 43 3.54 -6.03 7.66
N GLU A 44 3.93 -5.13 8.55
CA GLU A 44 3.25 -4.91 9.83
C GLU A 44 1.82 -4.40 9.62
N SER A 45 1.63 -3.44 8.72
CA SER A 45 0.30 -2.94 8.35
C SER A 45 -0.57 -4.06 7.77
N SER A 46 0.00 -4.92 6.91
CA SER A 46 -0.70 -6.05 6.30
C SER A 46 -1.14 -7.09 7.32
N LYS A 47 -0.39 -7.30 8.41
CA LYS A 47 -0.83 -8.15 9.53
C LYS A 47 -2.02 -7.56 10.30
N ARG A 48 -2.10 -6.22 10.39
CA ARG A 48 -3.18 -5.50 11.07
C ARG A 48 -4.44 -5.38 10.22
N ILE A 49 -4.28 -5.36 8.90
CA ILE A 49 -5.40 -5.46 7.97
C ILE A 49 -5.94 -6.90 8.06
N THR A 50 -7.01 -7.08 8.81
CA THR A 50 -7.83 -8.31 8.80
C THR A 50 -8.61 -8.40 7.48
N TYR A 51 -7.90 -8.37 6.34
CA TYR A 51 -8.51 -8.61 5.04
C TYR A 51 -8.74 -10.12 4.90
N ARG A 52 -9.77 -10.59 5.61
CA ARG A 52 -10.46 -11.91 5.60
C ARG A 52 -11.16 -12.21 6.94
N LYS A 53 -11.97 -11.27 7.49
CA LYS A 53 -13.12 -11.65 8.35
C LYS A 53 -14.28 -12.28 7.54
N THR A 54 -14.06 -12.54 6.26
CA THR A 54 -14.81 -13.44 5.39
C THR A 54 -14.01 -14.73 5.16
N ALA A 55 -13.37 -15.25 6.21
CA ALA A 55 -12.66 -16.52 6.14
C ALA A 55 -13.66 -17.57 5.64
N TRP A 56 -13.38 -18.15 4.48
CA TRP A 56 -14.26 -19.09 3.79
C TRP A 56 -14.65 -20.23 4.76
N GLU A 57 -13.71 -20.69 5.57
CA GLU A 57 -13.88 -21.64 6.69
C GLU A 57 -14.96 -21.28 7.74
N HIS A 58 -15.40 -20.02 7.82
CA HIS A 58 -16.44 -19.55 8.74
C HIS A 58 -17.78 -19.29 8.04
N ILE A 59 -17.88 -19.56 6.75
CA ILE A 59 -19.11 -19.50 5.96
C ILE A 59 -19.61 -20.94 5.79
N HIS A 60 -20.89 -21.20 6.07
CA HIS A 60 -21.48 -22.51 5.81
C HIS A 60 -21.56 -22.75 4.29
N HIS A 61 -20.64 -23.55 3.76
CA HIS A 61 -20.51 -23.80 2.32
C HIS A 61 -20.24 -25.27 2.01
N GLU A 62 -20.67 -25.74 0.84
CA GLU A 62 -20.25 -27.02 0.26
C GLU A 62 -19.88 -26.82 -1.20
N ARG A 63 -18.70 -27.30 -1.63
CA ARG A 63 -18.23 -27.22 -3.02
C ARG A 63 -18.42 -25.83 -3.64
N TYR A 64 -18.04 -24.77 -2.92
CA TYR A 64 -18.16 -23.37 -3.35
C TYR A 64 -19.57 -22.76 -3.37
N ASN A 65 -20.61 -23.51 -3.00
CA ASN A 65 -21.97 -23.00 -2.82
C ASN A 65 -22.23 -22.67 -1.34
N ILE A 66 -22.80 -21.49 -1.07
CA ILE A 66 -23.18 -21.06 0.28
C ILE A 66 -24.56 -21.66 0.61
N ILE A 67 -24.64 -22.51 1.64
CA ILE A 67 -25.83 -23.30 1.99
C ILE A 67 -26.47 -22.79 3.30
N GLY A 68 -26.35 -21.50 3.61
CA GLY A 68 -26.94 -20.97 4.85
C GLY A 68 -26.87 -19.46 5.02
N PRO A 69 -27.57 -18.93 6.03
CA PRO A 69 -27.47 -17.52 6.39
C PRO A 69 -26.01 -17.19 6.73
N ARG A 70 -25.54 -16.04 6.24
CA ARG A 70 -24.10 -15.68 6.19
C ARG A 70 -23.41 -15.58 7.56
N TYR A 71 -24.12 -15.75 8.67
CA TYR A 71 -23.57 -15.64 10.03
C TYR A 71 -24.33 -16.53 11.02
N THR A 72 -23.67 -17.54 11.60
CA THR A 72 -24.10 -18.16 12.86
C THR A 72 -23.47 -17.37 14.01
N LYS A 73 -24.29 -16.72 14.84
CA LYS A 73 -23.82 -16.21 16.14
C LYS A 73 -23.40 -17.41 16.99
N LYS A 74 -22.21 -17.33 17.60
CA LYS A 74 -21.86 -18.21 18.72
C LYS A 74 -22.79 -17.94 19.89
#